data_AF-A0A8S4RG34-F1
#
_entry.id   AF-A0A8S4RG34-F1
#
_cell.length_a   1.000
_cell.length_b   1.000
_cell.length_c   1.000
_cell.angle_alpha   90.00
_cell.angle_beta   90.00
_cell.angle_gamma   90.00
#
_symmetry.space_group_name_H-M   'P 1'
#
loop_
_entity.id
_entity.type
_entity.pdbx_description
1 polymer ?
#
loop_
_entity_poly.entity_id
_entity_poly.type
_entity_poly.pdbx_seq_one_letter_code
_entity_poly.pdbx_strand_id
1 'polypeptide(L)'
;MSTVYNNNTDSYITAKRTDIVLVHRSVRRAIIVDITIPHDDNLVKDEKEKVSKYLDLAHEITAMWNVESSVIVPIVVSATSINNL
;
A
#
# COMPACT_ATOMS: atom_id res chain seq x y z
N MET A 1 -11.76 0.17 14.65
CA MET A 1 -10.27 0.16 14.60
C MET A 1 -9.86 -1.13 15.25
N SER A 2 -9.45 -2.14 14.47
CA SER A 2 -9.10 -3.46 15.01
C SER A 2 -7.59 -3.62 14.91
N THR A 3 -6.93 -3.84 16.03
CA THR A 3 -5.49 -4.08 16.14
C THR A 3 -5.25 -5.59 16.06
N VAL A 4 -4.36 -6.04 15.19
CA VAL A 4 -3.91 -7.44 15.13
C VAL A 4 -2.63 -7.55 15.98
N TYR A 5 -2.58 -8.53 16.87
CA TYR A 5 -1.49 -8.73 17.82
C TYR A 5 -0.44 -9.70 17.23
N ASN A 6 0.81 -9.26 17.09
CA ASN A 6 1.93 -10.07 16.61
C ASN A 6 2.92 -10.32 17.77
N ASN A 7 3.26 -11.59 18.02
CA ASN A 7 3.88 -12.06 19.25
C ASN A 7 5.42 -12.05 19.28
N ASN A 8 6.11 -11.41 18.32
CA ASN A 8 7.58 -11.46 18.29
C ASN A 8 8.32 -10.12 18.07
N THR A 9 7.61 -9.00 17.96
CA THR A 9 8.18 -7.65 18.05
C THR A 9 7.09 -6.70 18.51
N ASP A 10 7.38 -5.91 19.54
CA ASP A 10 6.46 -5.03 20.27
C ASP A 10 6.08 -3.78 19.43
N SER A 11 5.54 -3.99 18.23
CA SER A 11 5.15 -2.94 17.28
C SER A 11 3.69 -3.16 16.86
N TYR A 12 2.81 -2.31 17.37
CA TYR A 12 1.41 -2.26 16.99
C TYR A 12 1.27 -1.72 15.57
N ILE A 13 0.91 -2.58 14.61
CA ILE A 13 0.54 -2.13 13.26
C ILE A 13 -0.96 -1.81 13.29
N THR A 14 -1.31 -0.56 13.03
CA THR A 14 -2.71 -0.20 12.74
C THR A 14 -3.12 -0.99 11.51
N ALA A 15 -4.16 -1.82 11.57
CA ALA A 15 -4.64 -2.56 10.41
C ALA A 15 -4.99 -1.57 9.28
N LYS A 16 -4.12 -1.50 8.26
CA LYS A 16 -4.30 -0.61 7.11
C LYS A 16 -5.06 -1.38 6.04
N ARG A 17 -6.28 -0.95 5.73
CA ARG A 17 -7.07 -1.48 4.62
C ARG A 17 -6.51 -0.91 3.32
N THR A 18 -5.76 -1.74 2.60
CA THR A 18 -5.39 -1.49 1.19
C THR A 18 -6.58 -1.78 0.28
N ASP A 19 -6.61 -1.17 -0.91
CA ASP A 19 -7.70 -1.40 -1.85
C ASP A 19 -7.67 -2.82 -2.44
N ILE A 20 -6.50 -3.24 -2.91
CA ILE A 20 -6.32 -4.54 -3.57
C ILE A 20 -4.99 -5.17 -3.13
N VAL A 21 -5.01 -6.48 -2.88
CA VAL A 21 -3.80 -7.30 -2.83
C VAL A 21 -3.89 -8.45 -3.82
N LEU A 22 -2.91 -8.55 -4.71
CA LEU A 22 -2.78 -9.65 -5.66
C LEU A 22 -1.64 -10.58 -5.23
N VAL A 23 -1.90 -11.89 -5.18
CA VAL A 23 -0.87 -12.89 -4.90
C VAL A 23 -0.62 -13.75 -6.13
N HIS A 24 0.55 -13.60 -6.73
CA HIS A 24 1.00 -14.46 -7.79
C HIS A 24 1.74 -15.66 -7.18
N ARG A 25 1.02 -16.76 -6.97
CA ARG A 25 1.54 -17.96 -6.28
C ARG A 25 2.75 -18.59 -6.97
N SER A 26 2.73 -18.70 -8.30
CA SER A 26 3.80 -19.37 -9.07
C SER A 26 5.15 -18.67 -8.94
N VAL A 27 5.17 -17.34 -8.92
CA VAL A 27 6.39 -16.52 -8.74
C VAL A 27 6.56 -16.06 -7.30
N ARG A 28 5.73 -16.57 -6.38
CA ARG A 28 5.75 -16.25 -4.94
C ARG A 28 5.90 -14.74 -4.69
N ARG A 29 5.01 -13.93 -5.27
CA ARG A 29 5.02 -12.47 -5.10
C ARG A 29 3.65 -11.94 -4.72
N ALA A 30 3.59 -10.99 -3.80
CA ALA A 30 2.41 -10.19 -3.53
C ALA A 30 2.56 -8.77 -4.10
N ILE A 31 1.44 -8.19 -4.53
CA ILE A 31 1.35 -6.81 -5.02
C ILE A 31 0.25 -6.12 -4.23
N ILE A 32 0.62 -5.04 -3.55
CA ILE A 32 -0.26 -4.21 -2.73
C ILE A 32 -0.55 -2.96 -3.54
N VAL A 33 -1.82 -2.74 -3.89
CA VAL A 33 -2.26 -1.60 -4.71
C VAL A 33 -3.11 -0.67 -3.86
N ASP A 34 -2.78 0.62 -3.94
CA ASP A 34 -3.47 1.67 -3.19
C ASP A 34 -3.75 2.88 -4.11
N ILE A 35 -5.03 3.18 -4.31
CA ILE A 35 -5.52 4.17 -5.27
C ILE A 35 -5.91 5.45 -4.53
N THR A 36 -5.44 6.60 -5.00
CA THR A 36 -5.85 7.92 -4.48
C THR A 36 -6.01 8.92 -5.59
N ILE A 37 -6.98 9.83 -5.38
CA ILE A 37 -7.09 11.07 -6.12
C ILE A 37 -6.54 12.17 -5.20
N PRO A 38 -5.37 12.75 -5.51
CA PRO A 38 -4.75 13.77 -4.68
C PRO A 38 -5.57 15.06 -4.77
N HIS A 39 -5.61 15.82 -3.67
CA HIS A 39 -6.31 17.11 -3.65
C HIS A 39 -5.47 18.23 -4.28
N ASP A 40 -4.14 18.11 -4.15
CA ASP A 40 -3.17 19.07 -4.64
C ASP A 40 -2.37 18.48 -5.80
N ASP A 41 -1.69 19.33 -6.56
CA ASP A 41 -0.88 18.91 -7.73
C ASP A 41 0.43 18.19 -7.36
N ASN A 42 0.71 17.96 -6.07
CA ASN A 42 1.97 17.35 -5.63
C ASN A 42 1.93 15.82 -5.60
N LEU A 43 1.78 15.23 -6.79
CA LEU A 43 1.66 13.77 -6.98
C LEU A 43 2.83 12.98 -6.39
N VAL A 44 4.05 13.54 -6.45
CA VAL A 44 5.29 12.88 -5.99
C VAL A 44 5.30 12.72 -4.48
N LYS A 45 4.77 13.71 -3.74
CA LYS A 45 4.67 13.64 -2.29
C LYS A 45 3.70 12.53 -1.88
N ASP A 46 2.52 12.49 -2.49
CA ASP A 46 1.48 11.51 -2.21
C ASP A 46 1.93 10.08 -2.53
N GLU A 47 2.70 9.89 -3.61
CA GLU A 47 3.31 8.62 -3.95
C GLU A 47 4.29 8.13 -2.87
N LYS A 48 5.21 9.00 -2.42
CA LYS A 48 6.20 8.66 -1.39
C LYS A 48 5.57 8.37 -0.04
N GLU A 49 4.57 9.16 0.35
CA GLU A 49 3.83 8.95 1.59
C GLU A 49 3.12 7.60 1.60
N LYS A 50 2.54 7.18 0.46
CA LYS A 50 1.94 5.85 0.32
C LYS A 50 2.97 4.73 0.44
N VAL A 51 4.10 4.82 -0.26
CA VAL A 51 5.16 3.80 -0.15
C VAL A 51 5.62 3.64 1.31
N SER A 52 5.86 4.76 2.00
CA SER A 52 6.24 4.73 3.42
C SER A 52 5.12 4.17 4.30
N LYS A 53 3.86 4.49 4.02
CA LYS A 53 2.70 4.03 4.79
C LYS A 53 2.51 2.51 4.70
N TYR A 54 2.80 1.88 3.57
CA TYR A 54 2.51 0.45 3.36
C TYR A 54 3.72 -0.47 3.55
N LEU A 55 4.90 0.07 3.89
CA LEU A 55 6.13 -0.72 4.03
C LEU A 55 6.00 -1.83 5.09
N ASP A 56 5.48 -1.51 6.27
CA ASP A 56 5.30 -2.52 7.34
C ASP A 56 4.32 -3.62 6.93
N LEU A 57 3.23 -3.25 6.25
CA LEU A 57 2.26 -4.20 5.71
C LEU A 57 2.88 -5.11 4.64
N ALA A 58 3.78 -4.58 3.81
CA ALA A 58 4.49 -5.38 2.81
C ALA A 58 5.41 -6.43 3.45
N HIS A 59 6.10 -6.09 4.54
CA HIS A 59 6.90 -7.06 5.29
C HIS A 59 6.01 -8.13 5.93
N GLU A 60 4.90 -7.72 6.55
CA GLU A 60 3.98 -8.65 7.19
C GLU A 60 3.32 -9.60 6.18
N ILE A 61 2.82 -9.12 5.05
CA ILE A 61 2.26 -9.94 3.97
C ILE A 61 3.29 -10.94 3.44
N THR A 62 4.54 -10.50 3.29
CA THR A 62 5.63 -11.38 2.84
C THR A 62 5.80 -12.57 3.77
N ALA A 63 5.84 -12.31 5.08
CA ALA A 63 5.97 -13.35 6.10
C ALA A 63 4.71 -14.21 6.22
N MET A 64 3.53 -13.61 6.36
CA MET A 64 2.27 -14.30 6.59
C MET A 64 1.86 -15.22 5.44
N TRP A 65 2.13 -14.82 4.19
CA TRP A 65 1.69 -15.56 3.02
C TRP A 65 2.82 -16.38 2.36
N ASN A 66 4.00 -16.44 2.98
CA ASN A 66 5.15 -17.23 2.53
C ASN A 66 5.55 -16.95 1.06
N VAL A 67 5.47 -15.69 0.66
CA VAL A 67 5.93 -15.19 -0.64
C VAL A 67 7.37 -14.68 -0.51
N GLU A 68 8.12 -14.61 -1.61
CA GLU A 68 9.50 -14.14 -1.64
C GLU A 68 9.61 -12.62 -1.60
N SER A 69 8.58 -11.91 -2.06
CA SER A 69 8.57 -10.44 -2.09
C SER A 69 7.15 -9.88 -2.10
N SER A 70 7.00 -8.69 -1.54
CA SER A 70 5.80 -7.86 -1.67
C SER A 70 6.19 -6.50 -2.26
N VAL A 71 5.44 -6.03 -3.23
CA VAL A 71 5.67 -4.73 -3.90
C VAL A 71 4.47 -3.82 -3.66
N ILE A 72 4.75 -2.56 -3.33
CA ILE A 72 3.72 -1.52 -3.17
C ILE A 72 3.62 -0.76 -4.49
N VAL A 73 2.40 -0.66 -5.03
CA VAL A 73 2.08 0.06 -6.26
C VAL A 73 1.08 1.16 -5.93
N PRO A 74 1.55 2.39 -5.66
CA PRO A 74 0.66 3.53 -5.51
C PRO A 74 0.08 3.92 -6.88
N ILE A 75 -1.24 4.04 -6.96
CA ILE A 75 -1.93 4.59 -8.13
C ILE A 75 -2.44 5.97 -7.73
N VAL A 76 -1.81 7.03 -8.25
CA VAL A 76 -2.22 8.42 -8.03
C VAL A 76 -2.91 8.91 -9.30
N VAL A 77 -4.21 9.19 -9.20
CA VAL A 77 -5.06 9.64 -10.32
C VAL A 77 -5.32 11.13 -10.15
N SER A 78 -4.66 11.97 -10.94
CA SER A 78 -4.99 13.40 -11.00
C SER A 78 -6.12 13.67 -12.00
N ALA A 79 -7.04 14.56 -11.65
CA ALA A 79 -8.04 15.08 -12.56
C ALA A 79 -7.59 16.47 -13.02
N THR A 80 -7.10 16.59 -14.26
CA THR A 80 -6.82 17.90 -14.84
C THR A 80 -8.16 18.49 -15.31
N SER A 81 -8.78 19.33 -14.49
CA SER A 81 -9.96 20.08 -14.95
C SER A 81 -9.51 21.08 -16.01
N ILE A 82 -9.96 20.90 -17.26
CA ILE A 82 -9.80 21.90 -18.31
C ILE A 82 -10.98 22.86 -18.17
N ASN A 83 -10.83 23.90 -17.35
CA ASN A 83 -11.84 24.95 -17.24
C ASN A 83 -11.68 25.90 -18.44
N ASN A 84 -12.26 25.54 -19.58
CA ASN A 84 -12.45 26.46 -20.70
C ASN A 84 -13.78 27.21 -20.48
N LEU A 85 -13.74 28.30 -19.72
CA LEU A 85 -14.81 29.30 -19.64
C LEU A 85 -14.24 30.68 -19.97
#